data_AF-A0A521WF88-F1
#
_entry.id   AF-A0A521WF88-F1
#
_cell.length_a   1.000
_cell.length_b   1.000
_cell.length_c   1.000
_cell.angle_alpha   90.00
_cell.angle_beta   90.00
_cell.angle_gamma   90.00
#
_symmetry.space_group_name_H-M   'P 1'
#
loop_
_entity.id
_entity.type
_entity.pdbx_description
1 polymer ?
#
loop_
_entity_poly.entity_id
_entity_poly.type
_entity_poly.pdbx_seq_one_letter_code
_entity_poly.pdbx_strand_id
1 'polypeptide(L)'
;MSAPIDMGTVMNPRQERLQAAVRLETPDQVPIVLNAMFWVGRHYGGLNCRESMFDYQRVTDAWRRALHELQPDAYMSPFDALAIGPPLEALGLRGLRWPGNGAGEDSPYQYLDQEFMQAGEYDEYLLDPTGFMLRRYLPRVASAYEGLDQIPVSSGTVYLGLVHSAVLYARPEVLRAFERLAAAGRVLEQWLGHSLAFIGEMAAAGFLPDFGVVAHAPYDYFADFMRGSKQAMLDLRRRPEKLLAAMERMLAIHERTILEAAGHTPCRTVFIPLHWGLDGFMSAAQFQKFFWPPLRELIVRLIGHGLTPLVLWEGDCTTRLELIGDIPRGKAIYAFERTDLELA
;
A
#
# COMPACT_ATOMS: atom_id res chain seq x y z
N MET A 1 10.31 -10.76 17.79
CA MET A 1 9.03 -10.55 18.49
C MET A 1 9.22 -9.43 19.48
N SER A 2 8.96 -8.20 19.05
CA SER A 2 8.95 -7.01 19.89
C SER A 2 7.63 -6.98 20.66
N ALA A 3 7.65 -6.71 21.96
CA ALA A 3 6.44 -6.54 22.74
C ALA A 3 5.61 -5.34 22.21
N PRO A 4 4.28 -5.36 22.33
CA PRO A 4 3.46 -4.20 21.99
C PRO A 4 3.89 -3.01 22.84
N ILE A 5 4.11 -1.86 22.19
CA ILE A 5 4.48 -0.61 22.84
C ILE A 5 3.26 -0.14 23.66
N ASP A 6 3.37 -0.23 24.98
CA ASP A 6 2.40 0.33 25.93
C ASP A 6 2.54 1.86 25.92
N MET A 7 1.60 2.52 25.24
CA MET A 7 1.54 3.97 25.15
C MET A 7 0.83 4.51 26.40
N GLY A 8 1.63 4.90 27.39
CA GLY A 8 1.18 5.55 28.62
C GLY A 8 0.13 6.65 28.38
N THR A 9 -0.79 6.74 29.34
CA THR A 9 -2.11 7.39 29.39
C THR A 9 -2.20 8.92 29.19
N VAL A 10 -1.31 9.57 28.43
CA VAL A 10 -1.50 10.97 28.01
C VAL A 10 -1.37 11.07 26.51
N MET A 11 -2.53 11.14 25.85
CA MET A 11 -2.64 11.31 24.41
C MET A 11 -2.17 12.72 24.01
N ASN A 12 -1.28 12.80 23.03
CA ASN A 12 -0.81 14.06 22.45
C ASN A 12 -2.00 14.90 21.94
N PRO A 13 -2.05 16.23 22.17
CA PRO A 13 -3.13 17.09 21.65
C PRO A 13 -3.46 16.91 20.16
N ARG A 14 -2.45 16.67 19.31
CA ARG A 14 -2.65 16.41 17.87
C ARG A 14 -3.40 15.09 17.63
N GLN A 15 -3.03 14.06 18.40
CA GLN A 15 -3.67 12.76 18.34
C GLN A 15 -5.14 12.85 18.74
N GLU A 16 -5.43 13.55 19.85
CA GLU A 16 -6.80 13.70 20.31
C GLU A 16 -7.65 14.50 19.33
N ARG A 17 -7.10 15.56 18.71
CA ARG A 17 -7.76 16.32 17.65
C ARG A 17 -8.18 15.45 16.47
N LEU A 18 -7.28 14.61 15.98
CA LEU A 18 -7.56 13.66 14.90
C LEU A 18 -8.61 12.63 15.31
N GLN A 19 -8.49 12.06 16.51
CA GLN A 19 -9.43 11.04 16.98
C GLN A 19 -10.82 11.60 17.27
N ALA A 20 -10.93 12.82 17.82
CA ALA A 20 -12.20 13.52 18.00
C ALA A 20 -12.91 13.73 16.66
N ALA A 21 -12.19 14.17 15.63
CA ALA A 21 -12.73 14.32 14.29
C ALA A 21 -13.23 12.98 13.71
N VAL A 22 -12.49 11.89 13.90
CA VAL A 22 -12.93 10.53 13.49
C VAL A 22 -14.21 10.13 14.20
N ARG A 23 -14.34 10.42 15.51
CA ARG A 23 -15.54 10.13 16.30
C ARG A 23 -16.72 11.05 15.99
N LEU A 24 -16.56 12.00 15.06
CA LEU A 24 -17.53 13.05 14.73
C LEU A 24 -17.85 13.97 15.92
N GLU A 25 -16.89 14.15 16.82
CA GLU A 25 -16.92 15.15 17.87
C GLU A 25 -16.38 16.48 17.31
N THR A 26 -16.61 17.58 18.03
CA THR A 26 -16.02 18.88 17.67
C THR A 26 -14.62 18.99 18.29
N PRO A 27 -13.53 18.90 17.49
CA PRO A 27 -12.19 19.15 17.99
C PRO A 27 -11.97 20.63 18.34
N ASP A 28 -10.87 20.94 19.00
CA ASP A 28 -10.45 22.31 19.32
C ASP A 28 -10.14 23.16 18.06
N GLN A 29 -9.72 22.52 16.97
CA GLN A 29 -9.60 23.09 15.64
C GLN A 29 -9.67 21.99 14.56
N VAL A 30 -9.87 22.38 13.30
CA VAL A 30 -9.86 21.45 12.17
C VAL A 30 -8.47 20.79 12.07
N PRO A 31 -8.38 19.44 12.06
CA PRO A 31 -7.11 18.76 11.93
C PRO A 31 -6.51 18.96 10.54
N ILE A 32 -5.19 19.16 10.47
CA ILE A 32 -4.45 19.35 9.21
C ILE A 32 -3.44 18.21 9.04
N VAL A 33 -3.53 17.48 7.93
CA VAL A 33 -2.56 16.45 7.57
C VAL A 33 -1.67 16.96 6.44
N LEU A 34 -0.35 16.90 6.63
CA LEU A 34 0.62 17.21 5.58
C LEU A 34 0.91 15.95 4.75
N ASN A 35 0.19 15.80 3.64
CA ASN A 35 0.51 14.82 2.61
C ASN A 35 1.28 15.51 1.47
N ALA A 36 2.56 15.18 1.32
CA ALA A 36 3.42 15.78 0.30
C ALA A 36 4.45 14.77 -0.20
N MET A 37 4.79 14.83 -1.49
CA MET A 37 5.89 14.04 -2.06
C MET A 37 7.13 14.93 -2.26
N PHE A 38 7.58 15.10 -3.51
CA PHE A 38 8.81 15.79 -3.88
C PHE A 38 8.89 17.28 -3.48
N TRP A 39 7.74 17.92 -3.20
CA TRP A 39 7.69 19.34 -2.85
C TRP A 39 8.52 19.68 -1.60
N VAL A 40 8.45 18.85 -0.55
CA VAL A 40 9.18 19.12 0.70
C VAL A 40 10.69 19.10 0.48
N GLY A 41 11.18 18.06 -0.21
CA GLY A 41 12.60 17.94 -0.57
C GLY A 41 13.08 19.12 -1.42
N ARG A 42 12.28 19.54 -2.40
CA ARG A 42 12.60 20.71 -3.24
C ARG A 42 12.64 22.01 -2.44
N HIS A 43 11.57 22.31 -1.70
CA HIS A 43 11.38 23.61 -1.07
C HIS A 43 12.29 23.82 0.14
N TYR A 44 12.41 22.81 1.00
CA TYR A 44 13.18 22.90 2.23
C TYR A 44 14.63 22.40 2.07
N GLY A 45 14.89 21.48 1.15
CA GLY A 45 16.21 20.86 0.96
C GLY A 45 16.96 21.26 -0.32
N GLY A 46 16.31 21.98 -1.24
CA GLY A 46 16.87 22.27 -2.56
C GLY A 46 17.13 21.02 -3.40
N LEU A 47 16.43 19.92 -3.10
CA LEU A 47 16.64 18.61 -3.72
C LEU A 47 15.92 18.50 -5.06
N ASN A 48 16.56 17.82 -6.02
CA ASN A 48 15.86 17.28 -7.18
C ASN A 48 15.14 15.96 -6.81
N CYS A 49 14.38 15.41 -7.77
CA CYS A 49 13.64 14.17 -7.55
C CYS A 49 14.55 12.98 -7.19
N ARG A 50 15.69 12.82 -7.87
CA ARG A 50 16.66 11.76 -7.56
C ARG A 50 17.22 11.90 -6.16
N GLU A 51 17.71 13.07 -5.78
CA GLU A 51 18.26 13.31 -4.45
C GLU A 51 17.22 13.02 -3.36
N SER A 52 15.95 13.41 -3.58
CA SER A 52 14.85 13.13 -2.63
C SER A 52 14.59 11.62 -2.45
N MET A 53 14.85 10.79 -3.46
CA MET A 53 14.63 9.35 -3.39
C MET A 53 15.82 8.57 -2.79
N PHE A 54 17.03 9.13 -2.84
CA PHE A 54 18.28 8.41 -2.52
C PHE A 54 19.06 9.00 -1.33
N ASP A 55 18.95 10.30 -1.05
CA ASP A 55 19.65 10.95 0.07
C ASP A 55 18.74 11.06 1.29
N TYR A 56 18.73 9.99 2.09
CA TYR A 56 17.87 9.88 3.27
C TYR A 56 18.14 10.97 4.31
N GLN A 57 19.39 11.42 4.45
CA GLN A 57 19.73 12.45 5.42
C GLN A 57 19.15 13.81 4.98
N ARG A 58 19.44 14.24 3.74
CA ARG A 58 18.97 15.54 3.26
C ARG A 58 17.45 15.59 3.15
N VAL A 59 16.79 14.49 2.74
CA VAL A 59 15.33 14.47 2.67
C VAL A 59 14.70 14.52 4.06
N THR A 60 15.22 13.79 5.05
CA THR A 60 14.71 13.87 6.42
C THR A 60 14.99 15.22 7.09
N ASP A 61 16.12 15.87 6.78
CA ASP A 61 16.40 17.25 7.22
C ASP A 61 15.38 18.26 6.66
N ALA A 62 15.02 18.11 5.38
CA ALA A 62 13.99 18.93 4.74
C ALA A 62 12.62 18.71 5.39
N TRP A 63 12.24 17.46 5.64
CA TRP A 63 10.99 17.11 6.32
C TRP A 63 10.93 17.60 7.76
N ARG A 64 12.02 17.48 8.52
CA ARG A 64 12.11 18.02 9.88
C ARG A 64 11.80 19.51 9.89
N ARG A 65 12.43 20.28 8.99
CA ARG A 65 12.17 21.72 8.85
C ARG A 65 10.71 22.01 8.51
N ALA A 66 10.15 21.30 7.53
CA ALA A 66 8.75 21.47 7.13
C ALA A 66 7.77 21.20 8.27
N LEU A 67 7.96 20.11 9.03
CA LEU A 67 7.09 19.76 10.15
C LEU A 67 7.16 20.79 11.28
N HIS A 68 8.36 21.26 11.62
CA HIS A 68 8.52 22.29 12.66
C HIS A 68 7.99 23.66 12.23
N GLU A 69 8.00 23.99 10.94
CA GLU A 69 7.47 25.26 10.42
C GLU A 69 5.95 25.22 10.25
N LEU A 70 5.42 24.18 9.59
CA LEU A 70 4.01 24.08 9.22
C LEU A 70 3.12 23.54 10.35
N GLN A 71 3.72 22.85 11.33
CA GLN A 71 3.04 22.35 12.53
C GLN A 71 1.76 21.51 12.24
N PRO A 72 1.79 20.53 11.31
CA PRO A 72 0.61 19.72 11.00
C PRO A 72 0.27 18.75 12.15
N ASP A 73 -0.96 18.23 12.14
CA ASP A 73 -1.45 17.24 13.11
C ASP A 73 -0.99 15.83 12.81
N ALA A 74 -0.85 15.51 11.53
CA ALA A 74 -0.17 14.31 11.06
C ALA A 74 0.57 14.58 9.75
N TYR A 75 1.45 13.66 9.37
CA TYR A 75 2.25 13.77 8.15
C TYR A 75 2.39 12.41 7.46
N MET A 76 2.51 12.41 6.13
CA MET A 76 2.94 11.23 5.39
C MET A 76 4.45 11.06 5.53
N SER A 77 4.93 9.89 5.95
CA SER A 77 6.37 9.68 6.10
C SER A 77 7.07 9.78 4.75
N PRO A 78 8.23 10.44 4.64
CA PRO A 78 9.01 10.43 3.40
C PRO A 78 9.34 9.02 2.94
N PHE A 79 9.43 8.05 3.85
CA PHE A 79 9.75 6.68 3.50
C PHE A 79 8.54 5.94 2.88
N ASP A 80 7.30 6.37 3.06
CA ASP A 80 6.14 5.61 2.56
C ASP A 80 6.08 5.56 1.03
N ALA A 81 6.48 6.64 0.36
CA ALA A 81 6.39 6.75 -1.09
C ALA A 81 7.52 7.54 -1.75
N LEU A 82 8.36 8.29 -1.02
CA LEU A 82 9.35 9.19 -1.61
C LEU A 82 10.77 8.61 -1.55
N ALA A 83 11.29 8.35 -0.36
CA ALA A 83 12.66 7.92 -0.10
C ALA A 83 12.86 6.41 -0.33
N ILE A 84 12.55 5.94 -1.54
CA ILE A 84 12.48 4.51 -1.89
C ILE A 84 13.43 4.08 -3.01
N GLY A 85 14.35 4.93 -3.46
CA GLY A 85 15.25 4.65 -4.59
C GLY A 85 16.08 3.36 -4.43
N PRO A 86 16.89 3.23 -3.37
CA PRO A 86 17.70 2.03 -3.13
C PRO A 86 16.88 0.72 -3.00
N PRO A 87 15.75 0.66 -2.27
CA PRO A 87 14.85 -0.50 -2.31
C PRO A 87 14.38 -0.89 -3.71
N LEU A 88 14.01 0.09 -4.56
CA LEU A 88 13.56 -0.16 -5.93
C LEU A 88 14.68 -0.77 -6.79
N GLU A 89 15.90 -0.25 -6.67
CA GLU A 89 17.08 -0.76 -7.38
C GLU A 89 17.47 -2.16 -6.89
N ALA A 90 17.47 -2.39 -5.59
CA ALA A 90 17.86 -3.66 -5.00
C ALA A 90 16.91 -4.81 -5.38
N LEU A 91 15.61 -4.53 -5.51
CA LEU A 91 14.63 -5.50 -5.99
C LEU A 91 14.60 -5.59 -7.53
N GLY A 92 15.06 -4.56 -8.23
CA GLY A 92 14.95 -4.43 -9.68
C GLY A 92 13.48 -4.40 -10.12
N LEU A 93 12.69 -3.51 -9.51
CA LEU A 93 11.25 -3.38 -9.78
C LEU A 93 10.99 -2.95 -11.23
N ARG A 94 10.03 -3.59 -11.91
CA ARG A 94 9.68 -3.34 -13.32
C ARG A 94 8.40 -2.52 -13.52
N GLY A 95 7.61 -2.34 -12.47
CA GLY A 95 6.32 -1.61 -12.49
C GLY A 95 6.45 -0.09 -12.39
N LEU A 96 7.66 0.44 -12.19
CA LEU A 96 7.92 1.87 -12.04
C LEU A 96 9.08 2.30 -12.94
N ARG A 97 9.08 3.58 -13.34
CA ARG A 97 10.28 4.29 -13.81
C ARG A 97 10.60 5.39 -12.83
N TRP A 98 11.84 5.46 -12.37
CA TRP A 98 12.29 6.48 -11.41
C TRP A 98 13.57 7.16 -11.89
N PRO A 99 13.99 8.28 -11.28
CA PRO A 99 15.30 8.88 -11.53
C PRO A 99 16.43 7.86 -11.30
N GLY A 100 17.13 7.50 -12.37
CA GLY A 100 18.13 6.41 -12.36
C GLY A 100 17.66 5.11 -13.02
N ASN A 101 16.37 5.00 -13.34
CA ASN A 101 15.76 3.88 -14.07
C ASN A 101 14.69 4.40 -15.04
N GLY A 102 15.14 5.08 -16.11
CA GLY A 102 14.30 5.50 -17.23
C GLY A 102 13.53 6.82 -17.07
N ALA A 103 13.46 7.41 -15.87
CA ALA A 103 13.01 8.80 -15.71
C ALA A 103 14.20 9.77 -15.61
N GLY A 104 13.98 11.05 -15.95
CA GLY A 104 15.00 12.09 -15.79
C GLY A 104 15.33 12.36 -14.32
N GLU A 105 16.51 12.92 -14.04
CA GLU A 105 16.97 13.12 -12.65
C GLU A 105 16.04 13.98 -11.79
N ASP A 106 15.32 14.91 -12.40
CA ASP A 106 14.39 15.82 -11.74
C ASP A 106 12.92 15.54 -12.12
N SER A 107 12.61 14.30 -12.46
CA SER A 107 11.26 13.85 -12.78
C SER A 107 10.71 12.94 -11.67
N PRO A 108 9.47 13.14 -11.19
CA PRO A 108 8.81 12.19 -10.29
C PRO A 108 8.75 10.80 -10.94
N TYR A 109 8.85 9.74 -10.13
CA TYR A 109 8.70 8.39 -10.67
C TYR A 109 7.29 8.18 -11.25
N GLN A 110 7.20 7.32 -12.25
CA GLN A 110 5.98 7.07 -13.02
C GLN A 110 5.58 5.60 -12.89
N TYR A 111 4.29 5.38 -12.65
CA TYR A 111 3.68 4.07 -12.71
C TYR A 111 3.60 3.55 -14.15
N LEU A 112 3.97 2.28 -14.36
CA LEU A 112 3.87 1.60 -15.64
C LEU A 112 2.76 0.54 -15.60
N ASP A 113 1.60 0.87 -16.17
CA ASP A 113 0.48 -0.05 -16.31
C ASP A 113 0.86 -1.29 -17.16
N GLN A 114 0.76 -2.47 -16.55
CA GLN A 114 1.21 -3.74 -17.13
C GLN A 114 0.31 -4.91 -16.74
N GLU A 115 0.17 -5.88 -17.65
CA GLU A 115 -0.52 -7.15 -17.39
C GLU A 115 0.47 -8.18 -16.82
N PHE A 116 0.51 -8.33 -15.50
CA PHE A 116 1.37 -9.30 -14.80
C PHE A 116 0.72 -10.65 -14.52
N MET A 117 -0.60 -10.70 -14.47
CA MET A 117 -1.43 -11.91 -14.43
C MET A 117 -2.18 -11.98 -15.74
N GLN A 118 -2.11 -13.09 -16.46
CA GLN A 118 -2.82 -13.29 -17.72
C GLN A 118 -4.24 -13.80 -17.50
N ALA A 119 -5.08 -13.63 -18.51
CA ALA A 119 -6.51 -13.90 -18.40
C ALA A 119 -6.86 -15.40 -18.19
N GLY A 120 -5.94 -16.31 -18.56
CA GLY A 120 -6.07 -17.75 -18.32
C GLY A 120 -5.59 -18.19 -16.94
N GLU A 121 -4.99 -17.30 -16.14
CA GLU A 121 -4.32 -17.66 -14.88
C GLU A 121 -5.22 -17.49 -13.64
N TYR A 122 -6.48 -17.07 -13.80
CA TYR A 122 -7.44 -16.98 -12.69
C TYR A 122 -7.59 -18.30 -11.93
N ASP A 123 -7.63 -19.43 -12.63
CA ASP A 123 -7.84 -20.73 -11.99
C ASP A 123 -6.59 -21.15 -11.18
N GLU A 124 -5.39 -20.78 -11.65
CA GLU A 124 -4.13 -21.00 -10.92
C GLU A 124 -4.09 -20.13 -9.66
N TYR A 125 -4.47 -18.84 -9.77
CA TYR A 125 -4.57 -17.93 -8.63
C TYR A 125 -5.60 -18.41 -7.60
N LEU A 126 -6.80 -18.80 -8.03
CA LEU A 126 -7.87 -19.24 -7.12
C LEU A 126 -7.51 -20.53 -6.38
N LEU A 127 -6.81 -21.45 -7.05
CA LEU A 127 -6.36 -22.71 -6.46
C LEU A 127 -5.29 -22.49 -5.38
N ASP A 128 -4.27 -21.69 -5.69
CA ASP A 128 -3.11 -21.48 -4.82
C ASP A 128 -2.58 -20.04 -4.95
N PRO A 129 -3.20 -19.06 -4.27
CA PRO A 129 -2.80 -17.66 -4.38
C PRO A 129 -1.33 -17.44 -4.00
N THR A 130 -0.85 -18.08 -2.93
CA THR A 130 0.55 -17.94 -2.49
C THR A 130 1.53 -18.52 -3.50
N GLY A 131 1.26 -19.72 -4.01
CA GLY A 131 2.09 -20.33 -5.04
C GLY A 131 2.06 -19.56 -6.36
N PHE A 132 0.90 -19.01 -6.75
CA PHE A 132 0.79 -18.12 -7.90
C PHE A 132 1.65 -16.87 -7.72
N MET A 133 1.59 -16.23 -6.55
CA MET A 133 2.38 -15.04 -6.27
C MET A 133 3.89 -15.33 -6.39
N LEU A 134 4.37 -16.42 -5.78
CA LEU A 134 5.79 -16.79 -5.79
C LEU A 134 6.29 -17.22 -7.18
N ARG A 135 5.52 -18.01 -7.91
CA ARG A 135 5.98 -18.67 -9.14
C ARG A 135 5.63 -17.93 -10.42
N ARG A 136 4.61 -17.07 -10.40
CA ARG A 136 4.15 -16.31 -11.58
C ARG A 136 4.35 -14.83 -11.40
N TYR A 137 3.74 -14.25 -10.38
CA TYR A 137 3.63 -12.81 -10.24
C TYR A 137 4.95 -12.14 -9.90
N LEU A 138 5.57 -12.49 -8.77
CA LEU A 138 6.77 -11.82 -8.26
C LEU A 138 7.96 -11.86 -9.24
N PRO A 139 8.26 -13.00 -9.90
CA PRO A 139 9.31 -13.05 -10.93
C PRO A 139 9.07 -12.09 -12.11
N ARG A 140 7.80 -11.75 -12.42
CA ARG A 140 7.44 -10.79 -13.49
C ARG A 140 7.55 -9.35 -13.03
N VAL A 141 7.34 -9.08 -11.74
CA VAL A 141 7.32 -7.70 -11.20
C VAL A 141 8.70 -7.20 -10.78
N ALA A 142 9.60 -8.07 -10.31
CA ALA A 142 10.94 -7.66 -9.87
C ALA A 142 12.01 -8.72 -10.18
N SER A 143 13.20 -8.27 -10.61
CA SER A 143 14.29 -9.17 -11.04
C SER A 143 14.91 -9.98 -9.89
N ALA A 144 14.82 -9.49 -8.65
CA ALA A 144 15.27 -10.24 -7.47
C ALA A 144 14.52 -11.57 -7.28
N TYR A 145 13.30 -11.70 -7.80
CA TYR A 145 12.46 -12.90 -7.68
C TYR A 145 12.61 -13.88 -8.86
N GLU A 146 13.38 -13.55 -9.89
CA GLU A 146 13.63 -14.49 -11.01
C GLU A 146 14.23 -15.81 -10.49
N GLY A 147 13.74 -16.93 -11.01
CA GLY A 147 14.13 -18.27 -10.55
C GLY A 147 13.18 -18.88 -9.53
N LEU A 148 12.33 -18.08 -8.88
CA LEU A 148 11.29 -18.61 -7.98
C LEU A 148 10.19 -19.37 -8.70
N ASP A 149 10.01 -19.18 -10.02
CA ASP A 149 9.12 -20.00 -10.85
C ASP A 149 9.49 -21.50 -10.84
N GLN A 150 10.73 -21.82 -10.46
CA GLN A 150 11.25 -23.19 -10.41
C GLN A 150 11.17 -23.85 -9.04
N ILE A 151 10.66 -23.18 -8.00
CA ILE A 151 10.47 -23.81 -6.69
C ILE A 151 9.34 -24.84 -6.76
N PRO A 152 9.42 -25.94 -5.99
CA PRO A 152 8.40 -26.98 -6.01
C PRO A 152 7.06 -26.51 -5.44
N VAL A 153 5.98 -27.11 -5.94
CA VAL A 153 4.66 -27.01 -5.30
C VAL A 153 4.67 -27.84 -4.02
N SER A 154 4.64 -27.17 -2.88
CA SER A 154 4.69 -27.81 -1.57
C SER A 154 3.32 -28.29 -1.08
N SER A 155 2.22 -27.70 -1.55
CA SER A 155 0.86 -27.94 -1.05
C SER A 155 0.36 -29.39 -1.18
N GLY A 156 0.93 -30.18 -2.10
CA GLY A 156 0.65 -31.61 -2.25
C GLY A 156 1.78 -32.55 -1.81
N THR A 157 2.89 -32.00 -1.29
CA THR A 157 4.11 -32.77 -1.02
C THR A 157 4.21 -33.09 0.48
N VAL A 158 4.03 -34.37 0.85
CA VAL A 158 4.03 -34.82 2.25
C VAL A 158 4.97 -36.01 2.49
N TYR A 159 5.31 -36.25 3.76
CA TYR A 159 6.13 -37.39 4.21
C TYR A 159 7.48 -37.49 3.45
N LEU A 160 7.86 -38.67 2.94
CA LEU A 160 9.10 -38.87 2.19
C LEU A 160 9.14 -38.07 0.88
N GLY A 161 7.98 -37.65 0.34
CA GLY A 161 7.92 -36.73 -0.80
C GLY A 161 8.61 -35.41 -0.49
N LEU A 162 8.51 -34.91 0.75
CA LEU A 162 9.19 -33.68 1.19
C LEU A 162 10.71 -33.84 1.10
N VAL A 163 11.24 -34.96 1.60
CA VAL A 163 12.68 -35.25 1.58
C VAL A 163 13.19 -35.28 0.15
N HIS A 164 12.51 -35.98 -0.75
CA HIS A 164 12.92 -36.06 -2.15
C HIS A 164 12.78 -34.72 -2.89
N SER A 165 11.77 -33.90 -2.54
CA SER A 165 11.57 -32.59 -3.18
C SER A 165 12.68 -31.59 -2.86
N ALA A 166 13.44 -31.79 -1.77
CA ALA A 166 14.51 -30.88 -1.34
C ALA A 166 15.58 -30.67 -2.43
N VAL A 167 15.84 -31.67 -3.28
CA VAL A 167 16.81 -31.57 -4.38
C VAL A 167 16.46 -30.44 -5.37
N LEU A 168 15.19 -30.07 -5.47
CA LEU A 168 14.71 -29.02 -6.38
C LEU A 168 15.17 -27.63 -5.96
N TYR A 169 15.49 -27.42 -4.67
CA TYR A 169 16.06 -26.17 -4.17
C TYR A 169 17.55 -26.01 -4.49
N ALA A 170 18.24 -27.07 -4.91
CA ALA A 170 19.63 -27.01 -5.36
C ALA A 170 19.79 -26.53 -6.81
N ARG A 171 18.68 -26.21 -7.50
CA ARG A 171 18.71 -25.64 -8.85
C ARG A 171 19.46 -24.30 -8.82
N PRO A 172 20.40 -24.04 -9.75
CA PRO A 172 21.19 -22.82 -9.76
C PRO A 172 20.36 -21.52 -9.80
N GLU A 173 19.18 -21.53 -10.44
CA GLU A 173 18.30 -20.36 -10.49
C GLU A 173 17.58 -20.11 -9.17
N VAL A 174 17.20 -21.16 -8.44
CA VAL A 174 16.56 -21.04 -7.12
C VAL A 174 17.56 -20.52 -6.10
N LEU A 175 18.79 -21.03 -6.12
CA LEU A 175 19.87 -20.55 -5.25
C LEU A 175 20.15 -19.05 -5.50
N ARG A 176 20.28 -18.65 -6.77
CA ARG A 176 20.47 -17.24 -7.15
C ARG A 176 19.29 -16.35 -6.75
N ALA A 177 18.05 -16.83 -6.83
CA ALA A 177 16.89 -16.10 -6.33
C ALA A 177 17.03 -15.80 -4.83
N PHE A 178 17.34 -16.80 -4.01
CA PHE A 178 17.52 -16.60 -2.57
C PHE A 178 18.70 -15.68 -2.24
N GLU A 179 19.82 -15.78 -2.96
CA GLU A 179 20.96 -14.88 -2.80
C GLU A 179 20.59 -13.42 -3.11
N ARG A 180 19.87 -13.19 -4.22
CA ARG A 180 19.38 -11.85 -4.61
C ARG A 180 18.41 -11.29 -3.58
N LEU A 181 17.44 -12.10 -3.13
CA LEU A 181 16.48 -11.68 -2.10
C LEU A 181 17.16 -11.37 -0.77
N ALA A 182 18.15 -12.18 -0.36
CA ALA A 182 18.93 -11.90 0.85
C ALA A 182 19.74 -10.60 0.71
N ALA A 183 20.30 -10.32 -0.46
CA ALA A 183 20.99 -9.06 -0.74
C ALA A 183 20.04 -7.86 -0.70
N ALA A 184 18.89 -7.95 -1.36
CA ALA A 184 17.87 -6.91 -1.33
C ALA A 184 17.33 -6.68 0.08
N GLY A 185 17.08 -7.76 0.83
CA GLY A 185 16.63 -7.71 2.23
C GLY A 185 17.57 -6.89 3.12
N ARG A 186 18.89 -7.01 2.95
CA ARG A 186 19.87 -6.18 3.69
C ARG A 186 19.78 -4.70 3.35
N VAL A 187 19.46 -4.34 2.10
CA VAL A 187 19.23 -2.94 1.71
C VAL A 187 17.94 -2.41 2.36
N LEU A 188 16.87 -3.21 2.31
CA LEU A 188 15.59 -2.86 2.93
C LEU A 188 15.69 -2.76 4.46
N GLU A 189 16.51 -3.58 5.11
CA GLU A 189 16.77 -3.50 6.55
C GLU A 189 17.41 -2.15 6.93
N GLN A 190 18.41 -1.69 6.15
CA GLN A 190 19.02 -0.38 6.34
C GLN A 190 18.01 0.75 6.13
N TRP A 191 17.24 0.69 5.04
CA TRP A 191 16.15 1.63 4.76
C TRP A 191 15.11 1.69 5.88
N LEU A 192 14.71 0.53 6.42
CA LEU A 192 13.77 0.43 7.53
C LEU A 192 14.35 1.08 8.79
N GLY A 193 15.65 0.91 9.04
CA GLY A 193 16.35 1.59 10.13
C GLY A 193 16.25 3.12 10.03
N HIS A 194 16.43 3.70 8.84
CA HIS A 194 16.24 5.13 8.61
C HIS A 194 14.79 5.58 8.81
N SER A 195 13.83 4.81 8.31
CA SER A 195 12.40 5.09 8.47
C SER A 195 11.99 5.11 9.95
N LEU A 196 12.35 4.07 10.71
CA LEU A 196 12.04 3.97 12.14
C LEU A 196 12.73 5.05 12.97
N ALA A 197 13.98 5.41 12.63
CA ALA A 197 14.69 6.51 13.30
C ALA A 197 13.97 7.85 13.10
N PHE A 198 13.56 8.16 11.86
CA PHE A 198 12.83 9.39 11.56
C PHE A 198 11.46 9.44 12.23
N ILE A 199 10.68 8.36 12.14
CA ILE A 199 9.36 8.27 12.80
C ILE A 199 9.51 8.42 14.32
N GLY A 200 10.50 7.76 14.93
CA GLY A 200 10.75 7.88 16.37
C GLY A 200 11.14 9.29 16.79
N GLU A 201 11.98 9.96 16.01
CA GLU A 201 12.36 11.37 16.22
C GLU A 201 11.14 12.29 16.16
N MET A 202 10.32 12.17 15.12
CA MET A 202 9.13 13.00 14.92
C MET A 202 8.06 12.73 15.99
N ALA A 203 7.88 11.48 16.40
CA ALA A 203 7.02 11.10 17.51
C ALA A 203 7.45 11.77 18.84
N ALA A 204 8.76 11.81 19.12
CA ALA A 204 9.30 12.50 20.29
C ALA A 204 9.08 14.03 20.24
N ALA A 205 9.03 14.61 19.04
CA ALA A 205 8.66 16.01 18.81
C ALA A 205 7.14 16.26 18.81
N GLY A 206 6.33 15.21 18.99
CA GLY A 206 4.87 15.31 19.03
C GLY A 206 4.19 15.29 17.65
N PHE A 207 4.89 14.92 16.58
CA PHE A 207 4.28 14.69 15.27
C PHE A 207 3.89 13.22 15.10
N LEU A 208 2.86 12.96 14.31
CA LEU A 208 2.31 11.62 14.10
C LEU A 208 2.28 11.28 12.61
N PRO A 209 2.60 10.04 12.22
CA PRO A 209 2.31 9.58 10.87
C PRO A 209 0.79 9.53 10.66
N ASP A 210 0.33 9.87 9.44
CA ASP A 210 -1.08 9.88 9.05
C ASP A 210 -1.70 8.50 8.93
N PHE A 211 -0.91 7.50 8.53
CA PHE A 211 -1.28 6.08 8.55
C PHE A 211 -0.12 5.18 8.99
N GLY A 212 -0.46 3.94 9.36
CA GLY A 212 0.52 2.92 9.73
C GLY A 212 0.65 1.81 8.70
N VAL A 213 -0.42 1.54 7.94
CA VAL A 213 -0.51 0.45 6.98
C VAL A 213 -1.32 0.91 5.77
N VAL A 214 -0.99 0.38 4.60
CA VAL A 214 -1.77 0.57 3.37
C VAL A 214 -2.59 -0.68 3.09
N ALA A 215 -3.84 -0.50 2.70
CA ALA A 215 -4.69 -1.52 2.13
C ALA A 215 -5.18 -1.09 0.75
N HIS A 216 -5.70 -2.05 -0.03
CA HIS A 216 -6.13 -1.81 -1.40
C HIS A 216 -7.57 -2.29 -1.55
N ALA A 217 -8.39 -1.50 -2.24
CA ALA A 217 -9.70 -1.96 -2.65
C ALA A 217 -9.56 -3.24 -3.50
N PRO A 218 -10.46 -4.23 -3.36
CA PRO A 218 -10.25 -5.48 -4.07
C PRO A 218 -10.17 -5.37 -5.58
N TYR A 219 -10.97 -4.50 -6.19
CA TYR A 219 -10.86 -4.26 -7.62
C TYR A 219 -9.54 -3.59 -8.00
N ASP A 220 -9.13 -2.55 -7.26
CA ASP A 220 -7.88 -1.81 -7.51
C ASP A 220 -6.66 -2.72 -7.39
N TYR A 221 -6.66 -3.65 -6.44
CA TYR A 221 -5.59 -4.64 -6.32
C TYR A 221 -5.35 -5.41 -7.62
N PHE A 222 -6.43 -5.86 -8.29
CA PHE A 222 -6.32 -6.55 -9.57
C PHE A 222 -6.08 -5.58 -10.73
N ALA A 223 -6.72 -4.41 -10.73
CA ALA A 223 -6.63 -3.46 -11.82
C ALA A 223 -5.25 -2.81 -11.93
N ASP A 224 -4.71 -2.35 -10.80
CA ASP A 224 -3.39 -1.76 -10.73
C ASP A 224 -2.34 -2.86 -10.84
N PHE A 225 -2.31 -3.79 -9.88
CA PHE A 225 -1.10 -4.58 -9.69
C PHE A 225 -1.05 -5.88 -10.49
N MET A 226 -2.19 -6.45 -10.92
CA MET A 226 -2.20 -7.79 -11.53
C MET A 226 -2.53 -7.79 -13.01
N ARG A 227 -3.74 -7.34 -13.37
CA ARG A 227 -4.29 -7.44 -14.73
C ARG A 227 -3.87 -6.26 -15.59
N GLY A 228 -3.56 -5.12 -14.98
CA GLY A 228 -3.42 -3.84 -15.67
C GLY A 228 -4.78 -3.28 -16.08
N SER A 229 -4.82 -1.96 -16.28
CA SER A 229 -6.04 -1.17 -16.50
C SER A 229 -6.96 -1.76 -17.57
N LYS A 230 -6.40 -1.96 -18.76
CA LYS A 230 -7.13 -2.44 -19.94
C LYS A 230 -7.78 -3.78 -19.69
N GLN A 231 -7.06 -4.72 -19.09
CA GLN A 231 -7.55 -6.09 -18.96
C GLN A 231 -8.53 -6.21 -17.80
N ALA A 232 -8.33 -5.48 -16.70
CA ALA A 232 -9.29 -5.42 -15.61
C ALA A 232 -10.65 -4.87 -16.08
N MET A 233 -10.65 -3.79 -16.87
CA MET A 233 -11.87 -3.26 -17.49
C MET A 233 -12.55 -4.28 -18.42
N LEU A 234 -11.77 -5.06 -19.19
CA LEU A 234 -12.32 -6.12 -20.04
C LEU A 234 -12.90 -7.28 -19.21
N ASP A 235 -12.30 -7.60 -18.06
CA ASP A 235 -12.71 -8.70 -17.19
C ASP A 235 -14.05 -8.44 -16.50
N LEU A 236 -14.43 -7.18 -16.24
CA LEU A 236 -15.78 -6.80 -15.79
C LEU A 236 -16.89 -7.38 -16.70
N ARG A 237 -16.60 -7.55 -18.00
CA ARG A 237 -17.53 -8.06 -19.01
C ARG A 237 -17.27 -9.51 -19.38
N ARG A 238 -15.99 -9.88 -19.54
CA ARG A 238 -15.59 -11.19 -20.09
C ARG A 238 -15.42 -12.26 -19.02
N ARG A 239 -15.10 -11.88 -17.78
CA ARG A 239 -14.76 -12.79 -16.68
C ARG A 239 -15.36 -12.34 -15.34
N PRO A 240 -16.64 -11.90 -15.30
CA PRO A 240 -17.20 -11.28 -14.09
C PRO A 240 -17.17 -12.21 -12.88
N GLU A 241 -17.47 -13.50 -13.08
CA GLU A 241 -17.49 -14.49 -12.00
C GLU A 241 -16.09 -14.79 -11.46
N LYS A 242 -15.10 -14.96 -12.35
CA LYS A 242 -13.71 -15.21 -11.95
C LYS A 242 -13.10 -14.01 -11.23
N LEU A 243 -13.39 -12.80 -11.69
CA LEU A 243 -12.93 -11.58 -11.03
C LEU A 243 -13.53 -11.45 -9.62
N LEU A 244 -14.83 -11.67 -9.45
CA LEU A 244 -15.47 -11.64 -8.13
C LEU A 244 -14.89 -12.70 -7.18
N ALA A 245 -14.74 -13.94 -7.65
CA ALA A 245 -14.13 -15.00 -6.85
C ALA A 245 -12.69 -14.68 -6.46
N ALA A 246 -11.92 -14.06 -7.37
CA ALA A 246 -10.54 -13.68 -7.09
C ALA A 246 -10.47 -12.54 -6.06
N MET A 247 -11.36 -11.54 -6.15
CA MET A 247 -11.48 -10.47 -5.15
C MET A 247 -11.86 -10.99 -3.76
N GLU A 248 -12.78 -11.95 -3.68
CA GLU A 248 -13.16 -12.59 -2.40
C GLU A 248 -11.96 -13.34 -1.79
N ARG A 249 -11.23 -14.11 -2.61
CA ARG A 249 -10.04 -14.85 -2.14
C ARG A 249 -8.93 -13.91 -1.70
N MET A 250 -8.72 -12.82 -2.45
CA MET A 250 -7.75 -11.78 -2.14
C MET A 250 -8.08 -11.10 -0.82
N LEU A 251 -9.35 -10.71 -0.60
CA LEU A 251 -9.79 -10.03 0.61
C LEU A 251 -9.44 -10.79 1.88
N ALA A 252 -9.69 -12.12 1.91
CA ALA A 252 -9.36 -12.96 3.06
C ALA A 252 -7.86 -13.02 3.37
N ILE A 253 -7.00 -12.98 2.35
CA ILE A 253 -5.55 -13.00 2.52
C ILE A 253 -5.04 -11.61 2.92
N HIS A 254 -5.57 -10.57 2.28
CA HIS A 254 -5.16 -9.20 2.48
C HIS A 254 -5.49 -8.70 3.88
N GLU A 255 -6.67 -9.04 4.41
CA GLU A 255 -7.04 -8.77 5.80
C GLU A 255 -5.99 -9.31 6.78
N ARG A 256 -5.57 -10.57 6.63
CA ARG A 256 -4.55 -11.17 7.51
C ARG A 256 -3.23 -10.40 7.44
N THR A 257 -2.78 -10.05 6.24
CA THR A 257 -1.54 -9.30 6.04
C THR A 257 -1.61 -7.89 6.66
N ILE A 258 -2.75 -7.21 6.51
CA ILE A 258 -2.97 -5.89 7.12
C ILE A 258 -2.93 -5.99 8.65
N LEU A 259 -3.62 -6.97 9.24
CA LEU A 259 -3.65 -7.13 10.70
C LEU A 259 -2.27 -7.46 11.27
N GLU A 260 -1.49 -8.29 10.57
CA GLU A 260 -0.10 -8.55 10.93
C GLU A 260 0.73 -7.27 10.88
N ALA A 261 0.68 -6.50 9.79
CA ALA A 261 1.40 -5.24 9.67
C ALA A 261 0.96 -4.21 10.73
N ALA A 262 -0.35 -4.09 10.98
CA ALA A 262 -0.92 -3.19 11.97
C ALA A 262 -0.55 -3.55 13.41
N GLY A 263 -0.14 -4.80 13.68
CA GLY A 263 0.41 -5.23 14.96
C GLY A 263 1.81 -4.68 15.24
N HIS A 264 2.52 -4.18 14.22
CA HIS A 264 3.89 -3.68 14.33
C HIS A 264 3.99 -2.15 14.37
N THR A 265 2.86 -1.43 14.33
CA THR A 265 2.81 0.03 14.36
C THR A 265 1.77 0.52 15.37
N PRO A 266 2.06 1.59 16.13
CA PRO A 266 1.06 2.20 17.02
C PRO A 266 -0.01 2.99 16.24
N CYS A 267 0.24 3.36 14.98
CA CYS A 267 -0.75 4.05 14.16
C CYS A 267 -1.86 3.09 13.72
N ARG A 268 -3.09 3.34 14.19
CA ARG A 268 -4.26 2.50 13.93
C ARG A 268 -4.99 2.87 12.64
N THR A 269 -4.53 3.89 11.92
CA THR A 269 -5.10 4.31 10.65
C THR A 269 -4.57 3.45 9.51
N VAL A 270 -5.49 2.96 8.67
CA VAL A 270 -5.19 2.17 7.46
C VAL A 270 -5.54 3.00 6.24
N PHE A 271 -4.55 3.37 5.45
CA PHE A 271 -4.74 4.15 4.23
C PHE A 271 -5.23 3.26 3.08
N ILE A 272 -6.24 3.72 2.34
CA ILE A 272 -6.84 3.03 1.21
C ILE A 272 -6.96 4.03 0.05
N PRO A 273 -6.00 4.09 -0.88
CA PRO A 273 -6.13 4.87 -2.10
C PRO A 273 -7.11 4.18 -3.05
N LEU A 274 -8.02 4.95 -3.64
CA LEU A 274 -9.05 4.46 -4.56
C LEU A 274 -8.90 5.10 -5.93
N HIS A 275 -8.71 4.26 -6.95
CA HIS A 275 -8.42 4.71 -8.32
C HIS A 275 -9.55 4.41 -9.31
N TRP A 276 -10.25 3.28 -9.18
CA TRP A 276 -11.18 2.82 -10.23
C TRP A 276 -12.66 2.96 -9.89
N GLY A 277 -13.00 3.19 -8.63
CA GLY A 277 -14.38 3.41 -8.16
C GLY A 277 -14.93 4.80 -8.48
N LEU A 278 -14.13 5.63 -9.16
CA LEU A 278 -14.40 7.01 -9.46
C LEU A 278 -15.39 7.16 -10.63
N ASP A 279 -15.93 8.36 -10.76
CA ASP A 279 -16.76 8.75 -11.90
C ASP A 279 -15.93 8.72 -13.19
N GLY A 280 -16.55 8.26 -14.28
CA GLY A 280 -15.90 8.09 -15.58
C GLY A 280 -15.25 6.73 -15.83
N PHE A 281 -14.89 5.95 -14.79
CA PHE A 281 -14.27 4.63 -14.95
C PHE A 281 -15.26 3.46 -14.92
N MET A 282 -16.31 3.58 -14.11
CA MET A 282 -17.35 2.55 -13.98
C MET A 282 -18.75 3.12 -14.13
N SER A 283 -19.65 2.34 -14.73
CA SER A 283 -21.09 2.60 -14.60
C SER A 283 -21.57 2.36 -13.16
N ALA A 284 -22.70 2.96 -12.76
CA ALA A 284 -23.29 2.73 -11.43
C ALA A 284 -23.54 1.24 -11.15
N ALA A 285 -23.99 0.48 -12.16
CA ALA A 285 -24.20 -0.96 -12.04
C ALA A 285 -22.90 -1.74 -11.84
N GLN A 286 -21.80 -1.33 -12.49
CA GLN A 286 -20.48 -1.95 -12.25
C GLN A 286 -19.95 -1.59 -10.87
N PHE A 287 -20.08 -0.33 -10.46
CA PHE A 287 -19.66 0.13 -9.13
C PHE A 287 -20.36 -0.66 -8.01
N GLN A 288 -21.69 -0.76 -8.07
CA GLN A 288 -22.49 -1.50 -7.08
C GLN A 288 -22.24 -3.02 -7.10
N LYS A 289 -21.68 -3.57 -8.18
CA LYS A 289 -21.41 -5.01 -8.29
C LYS A 289 -19.98 -5.38 -7.94
N PHE A 290 -18.99 -4.64 -8.46
CA PHE A 290 -17.58 -5.03 -8.44
C PHE A 290 -16.72 -4.19 -7.51
N PHE A 291 -17.14 -2.97 -7.20
CA PHE A 291 -16.28 -2.04 -6.45
C PHE A 291 -16.75 -1.86 -5.01
N TRP A 292 -17.96 -1.33 -4.82
CA TRP A 292 -18.42 -0.91 -3.49
C TRP A 292 -18.59 -2.09 -2.53
N PRO A 293 -19.30 -3.19 -2.85
CA PRO A 293 -19.51 -4.24 -1.86
C PRO A 293 -18.21 -4.85 -1.33
N PRO A 294 -17.22 -5.24 -2.17
CA PRO A 294 -15.94 -5.76 -1.67
C PRO A 294 -15.12 -4.74 -0.87
N LEU A 295 -15.10 -3.46 -1.30
CA LEU A 295 -14.42 -2.39 -0.56
C LEU A 295 -15.09 -2.13 0.80
N ARG A 296 -16.41 -2.04 0.82
CA ARG A 296 -17.19 -1.86 2.03
C ARG A 296 -16.95 -3.00 3.02
N GLU A 297 -16.89 -4.24 2.52
CA GLU A 297 -16.58 -5.39 3.35
C GLU A 297 -15.19 -5.27 4.00
N LEU A 298 -14.17 -4.87 3.24
CA LEU A 298 -12.84 -4.57 3.78
C LEU A 298 -12.92 -3.49 4.88
N ILE A 299 -13.57 -2.36 4.60
CA ILE A 299 -13.72 -1.23 5.55
C ILE A 299 -14.38 -1.72 6.85
N VAL A 300 -15.50 -2.43 6.76
CA VAL A 300 -16.24 -2.92 7.93
C VAL A 300 -15.42 -3.93 8.74
N ARG A 301 -14.68 -4.83 8.07
CA ARG A 301 -13.77 -5.77 8.75
C ARG A 301 -12.66 -5.03 9.50
N LEU A 302 -12.01 -4.06 8.87
CA LEU A 302 -10.97 -3.23 9.52
C LEU A 302 -11.52 -2.49 10.75
N ILE A 303 -12.70 -1.88 10.64
CA ILE A 303 -13.39 -1.25 11.77
C ILE A 303 -13.64 -2.26 12.90
N GLY A 304 -14.08 -3.48 12.56
CA GLY A 304 -14.28 -4.57 13.52
C GLY A 304 -13.02 -4.96 14.30
N HIS A 305 -11.84 -4.78 13.71
CA HIS A 305 -10.53 -5.01 14.35
C HIS A 305 -9.97 -3.78 15.08
N GLY A 306 -10.77 -2.72 15.24
CA GLY A 306 -10.36 -1.49 15.91
C GLY A 306 -9.28 -0.72 15.13
N LEU A 307 -9.36 -0.77 13.81
CA LEU A 307 -8.58 0.07 12.89
C LEU A 307 -9.48 1.17 12.32
N THR A 308 -8.89 2.29 11.93
CA THR A 308 -9.59 3.43 11.32
C THR A 308 -9.24 3.47 9.83
N PRO A 309 -10.16 3.12 8.91
CA PRO A 309 -9.92 3.28 7.49
C PRO A 309 -9.82 4.76 7.11
N LEU A 310 -8.77 5.15 6.39
CA LEU A 310 -8.61 6.43 5.71
C LEU A 310 -8.73 6.16 4.22
N VAL A 311 -9.90 6.46 3.67
CA VAL A 311 -10.26 6.16 2.29
C VAL A 311 -10.07 7.41 1.43
N LEU A 312 -9.08 7.39 0.54
CA LEU A 312 -8.79 8.49 -0.38
C LEU A 312 -9.39 8.22 -1.76
N TRP A 313 -10.33 9.05 -2.17
CA TRP A 313 -10.91 9.05 -3.51
C TRP A 313 -10.09 9.96 -4.42
N GLU A 314 -9.21 9.37 -5.23
CA GLU A 314 -8.26 10.07 -6.11
C GLU A 314 -8.90 10.54 -7.43
N GLY A 315 -9.97 11.32 -7.28
CA GLY A 315 -10.66 11.98 -8.38
C GLY A 315 -12.05 12.45 -7.96
N ASP A 316 -12.98 12.39 -8.90
CA ASP A 316 -14.39 12.72 -8.68
C ASP A 316 -15.19 11.44 -8.41
N CYS A 317 -16.01 11.45 -7.37
CA CYS A 317 -16.95 10.39 -7.04
C CYS A 317 -18.31 10.96 -6.62
N THR A 318 -18.65 12.16 -7.08
CA THR A 318 -19.89 12.86 -6.74
C THR A 318 -21.13 11.97 -6.96
N THR A 319 -21.17 11.18 -8.05
CA THR A 319 -22.32 10.28 -8.31
C THR A 319 -22.38 9.06 -7.37
N ARG A 320 -21.42 8.90 -6.46
CA ARG A 320 -21.30 7.78 -5.52
C ARG A 320 -21.61 8.16 -4.08
N LEU A 321 -21.69 9.44 -3.74
CA LEU A 321 -21.81 9.92 -2.36
C LEU A 321 -22.96 9.23 -1.59
N GLU A 322 -24.14 9.11 -2.21
CA GLU A 322 -25.29 8.43 -1.60
C GLU A 322 -25.08 6.94 -1.31
N LEU A 323 -24.12 6.29 -2.00
CA LEU A 323 -23.86 4.85 -1.89
C LEU A 323 -22.76 4.51 -0.89
N ILE A 324 -21.82 5.42 -0.64
CA ILE A 324 -20.58 5.12 0.08
C ILE A 324 -20.63 5.39 1.59
N GLY A 325 -21.77 5.85 2.10
CA GLY A 325 -21.99 6.18 3.51
C GLY A 325 -22.49 5.02 4.39
N ASP A 326 -22.79 3.85 3.82
CA ASP A 326 -23.44 2.73 4.52
C ASP A 326 -22.47 1.88 5.38
N ILE A 327 -21.58 2.54 6.12
CA ILE A 327 -20.59 1.96 7.05
C ILE A 327 -20.85 2.45 8.50
N PRO A 328 -20.23 1.84 9.53
CA PRO A 328 -20.34 2.33 10.89
C PRO A 328 -19.95 3.82 11.03
N ARG A 329 -20.89 4.64 11.50
CA ARG A 329 -20.70 6.09 11.64
C ARG A 329 -19.58 6.40 12.65
N GLY A 330 -18.72 7.37 12.30
CA GLY A 330 -17.63 7.85 13.16
C GLY A 330 -16.51 6.82 13.36
N LYS A 331 -16.23 6.03 12.33
CA LYS A 331 -15.22 4.96 12.36
C LYS A 331 -14.25 4.97 11.16
N ALA A 332 -14.41 5.89 10.23
CA ALA A 332 -13.57 6.01 9.04
C ALA A 332 -13.40 7.49 8.67
N ILE A 333 -12.34 7.77 7.91
CA ILE A 333 -12.01 9.08 7.34
C ILE A 333 -12.17 8.96 5.83
N TYR A 334 -12.89 9.89 5.22
CA TYR A 334 -13.03 9.98 3.77
C TYR A 334 -12.28 11.23 3.31
N ALA A 335 -11.29 11.04 2.46
CA ALA A 335 -10.55 12.10 1.80
C ALA A 335 -10.94 12.11 0.32
N PHE A 336 -11.17 13.29 -0.24
CA PHE A 336 -11.63 13.45 -1.63
C PHE A 336 -10.71 14.43 -2.35
N GLU A 337 -10.25 14.07 -3.55
CA GLU A 337 -9.41 14.97 -4.36
C GLU A 337 -10.22 16.11 -4.98
N ARG A 338 -11.37 15.78 -5.60
CA ARG A 338 -12.15 16.74 -6.42
C ARG A 338 -13.64 16.82 -6.10
N THR A 339 -14.15 15.90 -5.29
CA THR A 339 -15.59 15.79 -5.01
C THR A 339 -16.07 16.96 -4.14
N ASP A 340 -17.23 17.53 -4.46
CA ASP A 340 -17.84 18.59 -3.66
C ASP A 340 -18.43 18.02 -2.36
N LEU A 341 -17.85 18.45 -1.23
CA LEU A 341 -18.24 17.97 0.09
C LEU A 341 -19.57 18.55 0.58
N GLU A 342 -20.08 19.64 -0.01
CA GLU A 342 -21.40 20.17 0.34
C GLU A 342 -22.53 19.21 -0.08
N LEU A 343 -22.25 18.26 -0.96
CA LEU A 343 -23.19 17.25 -1.45
C LEU A 343 -23.19 15.95 -0.63
N ALA A 344 -22.26 15.79 0.33
CA ALA A 344 -21.97 14.53 1.03
C ALA A 344 -22.77 14.30 2.32
#